data_AF-A0A2A2YDM8-F1
#
_entry.id   AF-A0A2A2YDM8-F1
#
_cell.length_a   1.000
_cell.length_b   1.000
_cell.length_c   1.000
_cell.angle_alpha   90.00
_cell.angle_beta   90.00
_cell.angle_gamma   90.00
#
_symmetry.space_group_name_H-M   'P 1'
#
loop_
_entity.id
_entity.type
_entity.pdbx_description
1 polymer ?
#
loop_
_entity_poly.entity_id
_entity_poly.type
_entity_poly.pdbx_seq_one_letter_code
_entity_poly.pdbx_strand_id
1 'polypeptide(L)'
;MKATFQIPDELYREVKAQTARDGRTLRDVAIQLFEQWLRQKKQQAPTVIAVDWQNFQSPLAHLVPSSVKDHNTAAMRESVTNNWDEQS
;
A
#
# COMPACT_ATOMS: atom_id res chain seq x y z
N MET A 1 -13.90 -6.61 -25.79
CA MET A 1 -12.71 -7.31 -26.32
C MET A 1 -12.75 -8.77 -25.90
N LYS A 2 -12.26 -9.69 -26.73
CA LYS A 2 -12.04 -11.10 -26.35
C LYS A 2 -10.54 -11.30 -26.17
N ALA A 3 -10.14 -11.88 -25.05
CA ALA A 3 -8.76 -12.28 -24.79
C ALA A 3 -8.68 -13.81 -24.84
N THR A 4 -7.63 -14.33 -25.46
CA THR A 4 -7.34 -15.77 -25.53
C THR A 4 -6.14 -16.04 -24.64
N PHE A 5 -6.29 -16.94 -23.67
CA PHE A 5 -5.20 -17.37 -22.80
C PHE A 5 -5.07 -18.88 -22.86
N GLN A 6 -3.83 -19.37 -22.88
CA GLN A 6 -3.57 -20.80 -22.83
C GLN A 6 -3.59 -21.25 -21.37
N ILE A 7 -4.26 -22.38 -21.11
CA ILE A 7 -4.40 -22.96 -19.78
C ILE A 7 -3.65 -24.29 -19.80
N PRO A 8 -2.85 -24.62 -18.78
CA PRO A 8 -2.24 -25.94 -18.67
C PRO A 8 -3.30 -27.04 -18.72
N ASP A 9 -3.00 -28.14 -19.42
CA ASP A 9 -3.92 -29.25 -19.65
C ASP A 9 -4.45 -29.86 -18.35
N GLU A 10 -3.61 -29.97 -17.33
CA GLU A 10 -3.99 -30.48 -16.01
C GLU A 10 -5.10 -29.63 -15.39
N LEU A 11 -4.91 -28.31 -15.36
CA LEU A 11 -5.90 -27.38 -14.85
C LEU A 11 -7.18 -27.39 -15.69
N TYR A 12 -7.05 -27.47 -17.02
CA TYR A 12 -8.21 -27.58 -17.90
C TYR A 12 -9.06 -28.83 -17.59
N ARG A 13 -8.43 -29.98 -17.31
CA ARG A 13 -9.16 -31.22 -16.98
C ARG A 13 -9.95 -31.10 -15.69
N GLU A 14 -9.35 -30.52 -14.65
CA GLU A 14 -10.02 -30.33 -13.36
C GLU A 14 -11.21 -29.39 -13.47
N VAL A 15 -11.01 -28.23 -14.12
CA VAL A 15 -12.08 -27.25 -14.31
C VAL A 15 -13.19 -27.84 -15.19
N LYS A 16 -12.83 -28.61 -16.23
CA LYS A 16 -13.82 -29.31 -17.06
C LYS A 16 -14.64 -30.30 -16.25
N ALA A 17 -14.01 -31.11 -15.39
CA ALA A 17 -14.71 -32.04 -14.50
C ALA A 17 -15.66 -31.30 -13.54
N GLN A 18 -15.24 -30.16 -12.99
CA GLN A 18 -16.07 -29.34 -12.12
C GLN A 18 -17.27 -28.73 -12.87
N THR A 19 -17.04 -28.14 -14.05
CA THR A 19 -18.10 -27.54 -14.88
C THR A 19 -19.15 -28.55 -15.31
N ALA A 20 -18.74 -29.79 -15.60
CA ALA A 20 -19.65 -30.88 -15.93
C ALA A 20 -20.57 -31.26 -14.76
N ARG A 21 -20.05 -31.23 -13.52
CA ARG A 21 -20.86 -31.48 -12.31
C ARG A 21 -21.86 -30.36 -12.04
N ASP A 22 -21.44 -29.12 -12.25
CA ASP A 22 -22.24 -27.94 -11.95
C ASP A 22 -23.23 -27.58 -13.08
N GLY A 23 -23.15 -28.27 -14.24
CA GLY A 23 -23.99 -28.01 -15.41
C GLY A 23 -23.74 -26.64 -16.05
N ARG A 24 -22.55 -26.06 -15.86
CA ARG A 24 -22.18 -24.72 -16.34
C ARG A 24 -21.17 -24.79 -17.47
N THR A 25 -21.07 -23.73 -18.27
CA THR A 25 -20.02 -23.65 -19.28
C THR A 25 -18.68 -23.33 -18.62
N LEU A 26 -17.59 -23.80 -19.26
CA LEU A 26 -16.22 -23.49 -18.82
C LEU A 26 -15.96 -21.98 -18.73
N ARG A 27 -16.57 -21.22 -19.64
CA ARG A 27 -16.44 -19.76 -19.70
C ARG A 27 -17.05 -19.11 -18.46
N ASP A 28 -18.24 -19.53 -18.05
CA ASP A 28 -18.93 -18.94 -16.91
C ASP A 28 -18.17 -19.20 -15.61
N VAL A 29 -17.66 -20.42 -15.44
CA VAL A 29 -16.85 -20.79 -14.28
C VAL A 29 -15.53 -20.01 -14.25
N ALA A 30 -14.87 -19.85 -15.40
CA ALA A 30 -13.65 -19.04 -15.48
C ALA A 30 -13.91 -17.57 -15.12
N ILE A 31 -15.00 -16.98 -15.61
CA ILE A 31 -15.40 -15.61 -15.25
C ILE A 31 -15.60 -15.50 -13.74
N GLN A 32 -16.37 -16.42 -13.15
CA GLN A 32 -16.65 -16.42 -11.72
C GLN A 32 -15.37 -16.52 -10.87
N LEU A 33 -14.44 -17.39 -11.25
CA LEU A 33 -13.14 -17.53 -10.58
C LEU A 33 -12.33 -16.23 -10.64
N PHE A 34 -12.26 -15.58 -11.81
CA PHE A 34 -11.55 -14.30 -11.95
C PHE A 34 -12.21 -13.19 -11.13
N GLU A 35 -13.54 -13.09 -11.14
CA GLU A 35 -14.26 -12.10 -10.35
C GLU A 35 -14.03 -12.29 -8.84
N GLN A 36 -14.08 -13.53 -8.37
CA GLN A 36 -13.81 -13.86 -6.97
C GLN A 36 -12.38 -13.50 -6.58
N TRP A 37 -11.40 -13.86 -7.40
CA TRP A 37 -10.00 -13.52 -7.18
C TRP A 37 -9.77 -12.01 -7.13
N LEU A 38 -10.36 -11.25 -8.06
CA LEU A 38 -10.29 -9.78 -8.05
C LEU A 38 -10.96 -9.17 -6.82
N ARG A 39 -12.09 -9.73 -6.39
CA ARG A 39 -12.81 -9.26 -5.19
C ARG A 39 -11.97 -9.49 -3.93
N GLN A 40 -11.36 -10.66 -3.80
CA GLN A 40 -10.44 -10.97 -2.70
C GLN A 40 -9.24 -10.03 -2.70
N LYS A 41 -8.64 -9.77 -3.87
CA LYS A 41 -7.51 -8.84 -3.99
C LYS A 41 -7.90 -7.40 -3.61
N LYS A 42 -9.11 -6.95 -3.95
CA LYS A 42 -9.62 -5.63 -3.51
C LYS A 42 -9.84 -5.57 -2.00
N GLN A 43 -10.30 -6.66 -1.38
CA GLN A 43 -10.48 -6.75 0.07
C GLN A 43 -9.14 -6.84 0.82
N GLN A 44 -8.13 -7.43 0.19
CA GLN A 44 -6.75 -7.49 0.68
C GLN A 44 -5.92 -6.28 0.29
N ALA A 45 -6.54 -5.20 -0.23
CA ALA A 45 -5.82 -3.95 -0.40
C ALA A 45 -5.17 -3.60 0.95
N PRO A 46 -3.86 -3.36 1.00
CA PRO A 46 -3.21 -2.98 2.24
C PRO A 46 -4.01 -1.83 2.80
N THR A 47 -4.34 -1.92 4.09
CA THR A 47 -4.86 -0.79 4.83
C THR A 47 -3.76 0.26 4.76
N VAL A 48 -3.79 1.11 3.73
CA VAL A 48 -2.98 2.31 3.69
C VAL A 48 -3.56 3.11 4.84
N ILE A 49 -2.95 2.96 6.02
CA ILE A 49 -3.25 3.80 7.15
C ILE A 49 -2.92 5.18 6.59
N ALA A 50 -3.95 5.96 6.27
CA ALA A 50 -3.78 7.34 5.90
C ALA A 50 -3.17 7.99 7.14
N VAL A 51 -1.85 8.15 7.14
CA VAL A 51 -1.14 8.76 8.24
C VAL A 51 -1.61 10.20 8.25
N ASP A 52 -2.35 10.56 9.30
CA ASP A 52 -2.71 11.94 9.55
C ASP A 52 -1.45 12.67 9.99
N TRP A 53 -0.73 13.25 9.03
CA TRP A 53 0.51 13.98 9.27
C TRP A 53 0.33 15.20 10.16
N GLN A 54 -0.89 15.73 10.32
CA GLN A 54 -1.14 16.85 11.21
C GLN A 54 -1.08 16.42 12.68
N ASN A 55 -1.51 15.20 12.97
CA ASN A 55 -1.61 14.67 14.33
C ASN A 55 -0.64 13.51 14.60
N PHE A 56 0.24 13.20 13.67
CA PHE A 56 1.19 12.10 13.80
C PHE A 56 2.23 12.40 14.89
N GLN A 57 2.11 11.71 16.02
CA GLN A 57 3.14 11.71 17.05
C GLN A 57 4.25 10.74 16.64
N SER A 58 5.40 11.29 16.25
CA SER A 58 6.58 10.48 15.95
C SER A 58 7.03 9.73 17.20
N PRO A 59 7.22 8.40 17.15
CA PRO A 59 7.74 7.64 18.28
C PRO A 59 9.15 8.08 18.69
N LEU A 60 9.86 8.79 17.80
CA LEU A 60 11.19 9.36 18.05
C LEU A 60 11.14 10.83 18.50
N ALA A 61 9.96 11.43 18.69
CA ALA A 61 9.82 12.84 19.09
C ALA A 61 10.51 13.16 20.42
N HIS A 62 10.60 12.18 21.32
CA HIS A 62 11.27 12.31 22.62
C HIS A 62 12.79 12.47 22.53
N LEU A 63 13.40 12.17 21.37
CA LEU A 63 14.84 12.31 21.14
C LEU A 63 15.21 13.71 20.64
N VAL A 64 14.23 14.53 20.27
CA VAL A 64 14.47 15.90 19.79
C VAL A 64 14.41 16.85 20.99
N PRO A 65 15.48 17.63 21.26
CA PRO A 65 15.46 18.64 22.31
C PRO A 65 14.36 19.67 22.06
N SER A 66 13.50 19.91 23.05
CA SER A 66 12.38 20.85 22.96
C SER A 66 12.79 22.33 22.86
N SER A 67 14.10 22.62 22.92
CA SER A 67 14.65 23.96 22.75
C SER A 67 14.71 24.40 21.28
N VAL A 68 14.55 23.49 20.32
CA VAL A 68 14.52 23.81 18.88
C VAL A 68 13.10 23.60 18.36
N LYS A 69 12.26 24.63 18.48
CA LYS A 69 10.85 24.56 18.06
C LYS A 69 10.63 24.92 16.60
N ASP A 70 11.57 25.64 15.99
CA ASP A 70 11.42 26.15 14.63
C ASP A 70 12.51 25.60 13.71
N HIS A 71 12.13 24.69 12.81
CA HIS A 71 12.95 24.29 11.66
C HIS A 71 12.79 25.28 10.49
N ASN A 72 12.53 26.55 10.78
CA ASN A 72 12.48 27.59 9.76
C ASN A 72 13.92 27.98 9.39
N THR A 73 14.19 28.12 8.09
CA THR A 73 15.46 28.63 7.56
C THR A 73 15.89 29.97 8.17
N ALA A 74 14.93 30.80 8.62
CA ALA A 74 15.22 32.04 9.35
C ALA A 74 15.77 31.77 10.76
N ALA A 75 15.11 30.89 11.52
CA ALA A 75 15.53 30.52 12.87
C ALA A 75 16.89 29.79 12.88
N MET A 76 17.18 28.98 11.85
CA MET A 76 18.50 28.36 11.69
C MET A 76 19.62 29.37 11.42
N ARG A 77 19.34 30.47 10.70
CA ARG A 77 20.35 31.53 10.48
C ARG A 77 20.65 32.28 11.77
N GLU A 78 19.62 32.58 12.54
CA GLU A 78 19.73 33.31 13.81
C GLU A 78 20.51 32.53 14.88
N SER A 79 20.35 31.20 14.96
CA SER A 79 21.14 30.38 15.89
C SER A 79 22.62 30.31 15.50
N VAL A 80 22.93 30.28 14.20
CA VAL A 80 24.31 30.33 13.71
C VAL A 80 24.94 31.67 14.05
N THR A 81 24.24 32.79 13.89
CA THR A 81 24.81 34.11 14.23
C THR A 81 24.99 34.30 15.74
N ASN A 82 24.03 33.86 16.56
CA ASN A 82 24.09 34.05 18.02
C ASN A 82 25.14 33.17 18.71
N ASN A 83 25.49 32.02 18.13
CA ASN A 83 26.46 31.10 18.72
C ASN A 83 27.92 31.38 18.29
N TRP A 84 28.15 32.47 17.55
CA TRP A 84 29.48 32.88 17.08
C TRP A 84 30.11 34.01 17.93
N ASP A 85 29.39 34.56 18.91
CA ASP A 85 29.91 35.56 19.86
C ASP A 85 30.64 34.92 21.07
N GLU A 86 31.52 33.93 20.82
CA GLU A 86 32.50 33.49 21.82
C GLU A 86 33.93 33.94 21.45
N GLN A 87 34.36 34.95 22.22
CA GLN A 87 35.72 35.27 22.67
C GLN A 87 36.70 35.87 21.64
N SER A 88 36.64 37.20 21.51
CA SER A 88 37.83 38.04 21.25
C SER A 88 38.28 38.70 22.54
#